data_AF-W1XGP0-F1
#
_entry.id   AF-W1XGP0-F1
#
_cell.length_a   1.000
_cell.length_b   1.000
_cell.length_c   1.000
_cell.angle_alpha   90.00
_cell.angle_beta   90.00
_cell.angle_gamma   90.00
#
_symmetry.space_group_name_H-M   'P 1'
#
loop_
_entity.id
_entity.type
_entity.pdbx_description
1 polymer ?
#
loop_
_entity_poly.entity_id
_entity_poly.type
_entity_poly.pdbx_seq_one_letter_code
_entity_poly.pdbx_strand_id
1 'polypeptide(L)' 'MQMNAKDQLQSACNQLSTAQGALNQAMSSVEKPENKQEIEKALNAINNAVSVSNSACQNYRD' A
#
# COMPACT_ATOMS: atom_id res chain seq x y z
N MET A 1 -5.04 -1.91 25.54
CA MET A 1 -3.58 -1.79 25.27
C MET A 1 -3.40 -0.73 24.20
N GLN A 2 -2.58 0.28 24.45
CA GLN A 2 -2.27 1.32 23.48
C GLN A 2 -1.20 0.75 22.54
N MET A 3 -1.46 0.72 21.24
CA MET A 3 -0.48 0.25 20.25
C MET A 3 0.76 1.15 20.32
N ASN A 4 1.93 0.53 20.43
CA ASN A 4 3.18 1.28 20.38
C ASN A 4 3.46 1.73 18.93
N ALA A 5 4.45 2.59 18.72
CA ALA A 5 4.76 3.13 17.39
C ALA A 5 5.17 2.05 16.37
N LYS A 6 5.80 0.95 16.83
CA LYS A 6 6.16 -0.20 16.01
C LYS A 6 4.92 -0.96 15.52
N ASP A 7 3.97 -1.21 16.41
CA ASP A 7 2.70 -1.86 16.10
C ASP A 7 1.90 -1.02 15.10
N GLN A 8 1.88 0.31 15.28
CA GLN A 8 1.23 1.23 14.34
C GLN A 8 1.90 1.23 12.97
N LEU A 9 3.24 1.24 12.92
CA LEU A 9 3.99 1.15 11.66
C LEU A 9 3.73 -0.17 10.93
N GLN A 10 3.75 -1.28 11.66
CA GLN A 10 3.48 -2.60 11.09
C GLN A 10 2.04 -2.72 10.58
N SER A 11 1.07 -2.15 11.30
CA SER A 11 -0.31 -2.03 10.84
C SER A 11 -0.40 -1.22 9.55
N ALA A 12 0.30 -0.08 9.45
CA ALA A 12 0.31 0.74 8.24
C ALA A 12 0.89 -0.04 7.03
N CYS A 13 2.00 -0.77 7.22
CA CYS A 13 2.57 -1.63 6.17
C CYS A 13 1.56 -2.68 5.66
N ASN A 14 0.82 -3.31 6.57
CA ASN A 14 -0.19 -4.31 6.21
C ASN A 14 -1.36 -3.69 5.42
N GLN A 15 -1.82 -2.51 5.83
CA GLN A 15 -2.89 -1.79 5.14
C GLN A 15 -2.47 -1.36 3.73
N LEU A 16 -1.23 -0.86 3.56
CA LEU A 16 -0.70 -0.49 2.25
C LEU A 16 -0.58 -1.70 1.32
N SER A 17 -0.12 -2.85 1.83
CA SER A 17 -0.06 -4.10 1.05
C SER A 17 -1.46 -4.60 0.66
N THR A 18 -2.44 -4.46 1.55
CA THR A 18 -3.84 -4.79 1.26
C THR A 18 -4.41 -3.87 0.17
N ALA A 19 -4.15 -2.57 0.26
CA ALA A 19 -4.56 -1.59 -0.75
C ALA A 19 -3.93 -1.88 -2.12
N GLN A 20 -2.66 -2.26 -2.16
CA GLN A 20 -1.97 -2.70 -3.37
C GLN A 20 -2.68 -3.90 -4.02
N GLY A 21 -3.05 -4.90 -3.22
CA GLY A 21 -3.81 -6.06 -3.68
C GLY A 21 -5.17 -5.68 -4.27
N ALA A 22 -5.92 -4.81 -3.60
CA ALA A 22 -7.22 -4.35 -4.07
C ALA A 22 -7.11 -3.54 -5.38
N LEU A 23 -6.11 -2.68 -5.51
CA LEU A 23 -5.86 -1.91 -6.74
C LEU A 23 -5.45 -2.81 -7.92
N ASN A 24 -4.67 -3.86 -7.68
CA ASN A 24 -4.33 -4.84 -8.72
C ASN A 24 -5.56 -5.63 -9.21
N GLN A 25 -6.48 -5.96 -8.30
CA GLN A 25 -7.77 -6.58 -8.67
C GLN A 25 -8.65 -5.60 -9.44
N ALA A 26 -8.70 -4.33 -9.03
CA ALA A 26 -9.41 -3.28 -9.75
C ALA A 26 -8.86 -3.10 -11.17
N MET A 27 -7.53 -3.13 -11.34
CA MET A 27 -6.86 -3.07 -12.65
C MET A 27 -7.25 -4.24 -13.57
N SER A 28 -7.43 -5.41 -12.99
CA SER A 28 -7.77 -6.63 -13.73
C SER A 28 -9.25 -6.69 -14.16
N SER A 29 -10.12 -5.89 -13.52
CA SER A 29 -11.57 -5.91 -13.76
C SER A 29 -12.11 -4.63 -14.42
N VAL A 30 -11.30 -3.58 -14.53
CA VAL A 30 -11.74 -2.30 -15.10
C VAL A 30 -11.91 -2.37 -16.62
N GLU A 31 -13.08 -1.96 -17.08
CA GLU A 31 -13.47 -2.03 -18.50
C GLU A 31 -13.07 -0.75 -19.27
N LYS A 32 -13.18 0.42 -18.65
CA LYS A 32 -12.94 1.71 -19.30
C LYS A 32 -11.45 2.10 -19.27
N PRO A 33 -10.85 2.48 -20.41
CA PRO A 33 -9.44 2.89 -20.48
C PRO A 33 -9.09 4.10 -19.60
N GLU A 34 -9.99 5.08 -19.46
CA GLU A 34 -9.76 6.25 -18.59
C GLU A 34 -9.62 5.82 -17.13
N ASN A 35 -10.49 4.90 -16.68
CA ASN A 35 -10.43 4.35 -15.33
C ASN A 35 -9.17 3.49 -15.12
N LYS A 36 -8.67 2.80 -16.17
CA LYS A 36 -7.37 2.11 -16.10
C LYS A 36 -6.26 3.10 -15.76
N GLN A 37 -6.18 4.22 -16.45
CA GLN A 37 -5.15 5.23 -16.18
C GLN A 37 -5.21 5.76 -14.73
N GLU A 38 -6.41 6.00 -14.20
CA GLU A 38 -6.56 6.44 -12.81
C GLU A 38 -6.14 5.35 -11.80
N ILE A 39 -6.47 4.08 -12.06
CA ILE A 39 -6.04 2.97 -11.21
C ILE A 39 -4.52 2.75 -11.33
N GLU A 40 -3.91 2.93 -12.51
CA GLU A 40 -2.46 2.85 -12.72
C GLU A 40 -1.73 3.93 -11.91
N LYS A 41 -2.24 5.16 -11.92
CA LYS A 41 -1.69 6.26 -11.09
C LYS A 41 -1.74 5.90 -9.61
N ALA A 42 -2.87 5.36 -9.13
CA ALA A 42 -3.03 4.93 -7.75
C ALA A 42 -2.08 3.77 -7.39
N LEU A 43 -1.94 2.78 -8.28
CA LEU A 43 -1.00 1.66 -8.11
C LEU A 43 0.44 2.14 -7.99
N ASN A 44 0.86 3.08 -8.83
CA ASN A 44 2.21 3.63 -8.77
C ASN A 44 2.49 4.33 -7.43
N ALA A 45 1.54 5.12 -6.93
CA ALA A 45 1.65 5.76 -5.63
C ALA A 45 1.74 4.74 -4.48
N ILE A 46 0.89 3.71 -4.50
CA ILE A 46 0.89 2.66 -3.48
C ILE A 46 2.14 1.79 -3.53
N ASN A 47 2.65 1.45 -4.70
CA ASN A 47 3.90 0.69 -4.83
C ASN A 47 5.07 1.43 -4.16
N ASN A 48 5.15 2.75 -4.35
CA ASN A 48 6.14 3.58 -3.67
C ASN A 48 5.92 3.59 -2.15
N ALA A 49 4.68 3.80 -1.71
CA ALA A 49 4.34 3.83 -0.28
C ALA A 49 4.65 2.49 0.43
N VAL A 50 4.34 1.34 -0.21
CA VAL A 50 4.67 0.00 0.30
C VAL A 50 6.18 -0.17 0.43
N SER A 51 6.95 0.22 -0.60
CA SER A 51 8.41 0.11 -0.58
C SER A 51 9.04 0.92 0.56
N VAL A 52 8.64 2.19 0.69
CA VAL A 52 9.13 3.09 1.75
C VAL A 52 8.72 2.59 3.13
N SER A 53 7.47 2.16 3.30
CA SER A 53 6.96 1.69 4.60
C SER A 53 7.60 0.37 5.03
N ASN A 54 7.81 -0.57 4.10
CA ASN A 54 8.53 -1.80 4.37
C ASN A 54 9.99 -1.52 4.78
N SER A 55 10.64 -0.57 4.11
CA SER A 55 11.99 -0.12 4.49
C SER A 55 11.99 0.48 5.89
N ALA A 56 10.99 1.31 6.24
CA ALA A 56 10.85 1.87 7.57
C ALA A 56 10.61 0.79 8.64
N CYS A 57 9.78 -0.22 8.35
CA CYS A 57 9.48 -1.32 9.25
C CYS A 57 10.70 -2.22 9.49
N GLN A 58 11.47 -2.52 8.45
CA GLN A 58 12.71 -3.31 8.55
C GLN A 58 13.81 -2.58 9.32
N ASN A 59 13.89 -1.26 9.17
CA ASN A 59 14.91 -0.43 9.82
C ASN A 59 14.47 0.11 11.19
N TYR A 60 13.26 -0.20 11.65
CA TYR A 60 12.75 0.24 12.94
C TYR A 60 13.59 -0.38 14.07
N ARG A 61 14.23 0.47 14.88
CA ARG A 61 15.01 0.07 16.05
C ARG A 61 14.27 0.50 17.30
N ASP A 62 14.20 -0.40 18.28
CA ASP A 62 13.62 -0.15 19.60
C ASP A 62 14.55 0.72 20.47
#